data_AF-A0A8D8A6E9-F1
#
_entry.id   AF-A0A8D8A6E9-F1
#
_cell.length_a   1.000
_cell.length_b   1.000
_cell.length_c   1.000
_cell.angle_alpha   90.00
_cell.angle_beta   90.00
_cell.angle_gamma   90.00
#
_symmetry.space_group_name_H-M   'P 1'
#
loop_
_entity.id
_entity.type
_entity.pdbx_description
1 polymer ?
#
loop_
_entity_poly.entity_id
_entity_poly.type
_entity_poly.pdbx_seq_one_letter_code
_entity_poly.pdbx_strand_id
1 'polypeptide(L)'
;VLKTVYCQCPNYNQIVPVLLEFGVDQLLEKCPMMPGTPLKPMLAHPTKGVQEVLERFDGIDFTCEWKYDGERAQIHLLEDGSVNIYSRNQENNTSKYPDVIARLDRTRTDSVKSAILDCEAVAWDQEKK
;
A
#
# COMPACT_ATOMS: atom_id res chain seq x y z
N VAL A 1 -15.70 10.11 7.23
CA VAL A 1 -16.08 9.49 5.95
C VAL A 1 -15.18 9.95 4.81
N LEU A 2 -15.28 11.20 4.33
CA LEU A 2 -14.50 11.67 3.18
C LEU A 2 -12.97 11.48 3.31
N LYS A 3 -12.38 11.80 4.47
CA LYS A 3 -10.94 11.58 4.71
C LYS A 3 -10.53 10.11 4.55
N THR A 4 -11.33 9.20 5.10
CA THR A 4 -11.10 7.75 5.01
C THR A 4 -11.18 7.26 3.58
N VAL A 5 -12.20 7.69 2.83
CA VAL A 5 -12.39 7.38 1.42
C VAL A 5 -11.21 7.89 0.60
N TYR A 6 -10.76 9.12 0.84
CA TYR A 6 -9.60 9.68 0.17
C TYR A 6 -8.30 8.93 0.51
N CYS A 7 -8.14 8.40 1.72
CA CYS A 7 -7.01 7.54 2.05
C CYS A 7 -7.03 6.21 1.28
N GLN A 8 -8.21 5.62 1.06
CA GLN A 8 -8.39 4.34 0.35
C GLN A 8 -8.36 4.48 -1.17
N CYS A 9 -8.92 5.58 -1.68
CA CYS A 9 -9.04 5.91 -3.09
C CYS A 9 -8.75 7.41 -3.27
N PRO A 10 -7.47 7.84 -3.32
CA PRO A 10 -7.06 9.23 -3.51
C PRO A 10 -7.26 9.72 -4.96
N ASN A 11 -8.45 9.48 -5.53
CA ASN A 11 -8.81 9.84 -6.90
C ASN A 11 -10.04 10.76 -6.92
N TYR A 12 -9.83 12.06 -7.13
CA TYR A 12 -10.92 13.03 -7.19
C TYR A 12 -11.87 12.81 -8.38
N ASN A 13 -11.38 12.25 -9.50
CA ASN A 13 -12.23 11.95 -10.65
C ASN A 13 -13.26 10.86 -10.34
N GLN A 14 -13.00 10.02 -9.34
CA GLN A 14 -13.96 9.02 -8.85
C GLN A 14 -14.79 9.55 -7.68
N ILE A 15 -14.17 10.23 -6.72
CA ILE A 15 -14.85 10.71 -5.51
C ILE A 15 -15.88 11.80 -5.83
N VAL A 16 -15.54 12.79 -6.67
CA VAL A 16 -16.38 13.97 -6.89
C VAL A 16 -17.73 13.61 -7.54
N PRO A 17 -17.80 12.79 -8.60
CA PRO A 17 -19.09 12.39 -9.18
C PRO A 17 -19.99 11.66 -8.18
N VAL A 18 -19.43 10.70 -7.45
CA VAL A 18 -20.19 9.92 -6.44
C VAL A 18 -20.69 10.82 -5.31
N LEU A 19 -19.87 11.77 -4.87
CA LEU A 19 -20.25 12.73 -3.84
C LEU A 19 -21.42 13.63 -4.28
N LEU A 20 -21.43 14.06 -5.55
CA LEU A 20 -22.49 14.91 -6.10
C LEU A 20 -23.81 14.15 -6.30
N GLU A 21 -23.74 12.85 -6.64
CA GLU A 21 -24.93 12.04 -6.94
C GLU A 21 -25.54 11.38 -5.70
N PHE A 22 -24.72 10.83 -4.80
CA PHE A 22 -25.18 10.00 -3.68
C PHE A 22 -24.92 10.62 -2.30
N GLY A 23 -24.22 11.75 -2.24
CA GLY A 23 -23.84 12.41 -0.99
C GLY A 23 -22.69 11.71 -0.25
N VAL A 24 -22.39 12.17 0.96
CA VAL A 24 -21.21 11.73 1.73
C VAL A 24 -21.36 10.31 2.27
N ASP A 25 -22.57 9.91 2.65
CA ASP A 25 -22.81 8.66 3.40
C ASP A 25 -22.54 7.41 2.56
N GLN A 26 -22.76 7.48 1.24
CA GLN A 26 -22.55 6.34 0.32
C GLN A 26 -21.13 6.26 -0.25
N LEU A 27 -20.26 7.22 0.05
CA LEU A 27 -18.91 7.26 -0.54
C LEU A 27 -18.05 6.04 -0.20
N LEU A 28 -18.16 5.49 1.02
CA LEU A 28 -17.38 4.33 1.43
C LEU A 28 -17.76 3.06 0.66
N GLU A 29 -19.05 2.92 0.33
CA GLU A 29 -19.55 1.77 -0.41
C GLU A 29 -19.22 1.88 -1.91
N LYS A 30 -19.28 3.09 -2.46
CA LYS A 30 -19.11 3.37 -3.89
C LYS A 30 -17.66 3.62 -4.32
N CYS A 31 -16.78 4.02 -3.38
CA CYS A 31 -15.36 4.23 -3.63
C CYS A 31 -14.49 3.38 -2.68
N PRO A 32 -14.58 2.04 -2.74
CA PRO A 32 -13.79 1.16 -1.87
C PRO A 32 -12.32 1.16 -2.29
N MET A 33 -11.46 0.65 -1.40
CA MET A 33 -10.07 0.32 -1.72
C MET A 33 -10.05 -0.81 -2.76
N MET A 34 -9.36 -0.61 -3.89
CA MET A 34 -9.28 -1.60 -4.96
C MET A 34 -7.87 -1.66 -5.60
N PRO A 35 -7.39 -2.85 -6.00
CA PRO A 35 -6.20 -3.00 -6.84
C PRO A 35 -6.26 -2.09 -8.09
N GLY A 36 -5.14 -1.47 -8.46
CA GLY A 36 -5.07 -0.51 -9.57
C GLY A 36 -5.33 0.96 -9.21
N THR A 37 -5.81 1.26 -8.00
CA THR A 37 -5.82 2.64 -7.46
C THR A 37 -4.88 2.72 -6.26
N PRO A 38 -3.82 3.55 -6.30
CA PRO A 38 -2.87 3.62 -5.20
C PRO A 38 -3.52 4.20 -3.96
N LEU A 39 -3.20 3.68 -2.77
CA LEU A 39 -3.74 4.16 -1.49
C LEU A 39 -2.71 5.00 -0.73
N LYS A 40 -3.19 5.86 0.17
CA LYS A 40 -2.33 6.65 1.05
C LYS A 40 -1.64 5.72 2.05
N PRO A 41 -0.30 5.63 2.04
CA PRO A 41 0.41 4.72 2.92
C PRO A 41 0.34 5.16 4.38
N MET A 42 0.39 4.18 5.30
CA MET A 42 0.57 4.45 6.72
C MET A 42 1.97 5.04 6.98
N LEU A 43 2.04 6.07 7.83
CA LEU A 43 3.28 6.75 8.20
C LEU A 43 3.67 6.42 9.64
N ALA A 44 4.97 6.36 9.89
CA ALA A 44 5.51 6.19 11.23
C ALA A 44 5.70 7.52 11.95
N HIS A 45 5.48 7.53 13.25
CA HIS A 45 5.90 8.63 14.11
C HIS A 45 7.30 8.36 14.65
N PRO A 46 8.23 9.33 14.62
CA PRO A 46 9.53 9.16 15.23
C PRO A 46 9.39 9.08 16.75
N THR A 47 10.11 8.15 17.36
CA THR A 47 10.09 7.90 18.81
C THR A 47 11.53 7.96 19.30
N LYS A 48 11.78 8.62 20.44
CA LYS A 48 13.15 8.90 20.91
C LYS A 48 13.76 7.77 21.74
N GLY A 49 12.97 6.78 22.12
CA GLY A 49 13.44 5.62 22.87
C GLY A 49 12.40 4.52 22.97
N VAL A 50 12.85 3.33 23.37
CA VAL A 50 12.00 2.14 23.51
C VAL A 50 10.92 2.35 24.57
N GLN A 51 11.23 3.08 25.64
CA GLN A 51 10.26 3.35 26.72
C GLN A 51 9.03 4.12 26.23
N GLU A 52 9.21 5.10 25.36
CA GLU A 52 8.09 5.85 24.76
C GLU A 52 7.22 4.95 23.87
N VAL A 53 7.80 3.93 23.21
CA VAL A 53 7.04 2.91 22.47
C VAL A 53 6.20 2.07 23.44
N LEU A 54 6.80 1.59 24.53
CA LEU A 54 6.13 0.75 25.53
C LEU A 54 4.99 1.49 26.24
N GLU A 55 5.20 2.77 26.60
CA GLU A 55 4.16 3.61 27.21
C GLU A 55 3.03 3.90 26.21
N ARG A 56 3.35 4.13 24.93
CA ARG A 56 2.35 4.40 23.90
C ARG A 56 1.48 3.19 23.57
N PHE A 57 2.04 1.99 23.65
CA PHE A 57 1.35 0.73 23.37
C PHE A 57 1.06 -0.07 24.65
N ASP A 58 0.96 0.59 25.80
CA ASP A 58 0.68 -0.09 27.06
C ASP A 58 -0.64 -0.87 27.00
N GLY A 59 -0.59 -2.14 27.40
CA GLY A 59 -1.72 -3.08 27.28
C GLY A 59 -2.10 -3.49 25.86
N ILE A 60 -1.30 -3.16 24.84
CA ILE A 60 -1.52 -3.52 23.44
C ILE A 60 -0.33 -4.35 22.95
N ASP A 61 -0.59 -5.57 22.49
CA ASP A 61 0.43 -6.39 21.85
C ASP A 61 0.91 -5.71 20.55
N PHE A 62 2.23 -5.62 20.37
CA PHE A 62 2.85 -5.06 19.18
C PHE A 62 3.97 -5.96 18.65
N THR A 63 4.31 -5.78 17.38
CA THR A 63 5.42 -6.49 16.72
C THR A 63 6.55 -5.51 16.37
N CYS A 64 7.76 -6.04 16.23
CA CYS A 64 8.93 -5.28 15.77
C CYS A 64 9.39 -5.84 14.43
N GLU A 65 9.45 -4.96 13.43
CA GLU A 65 9.94 -5.29 12.09
C GLU A 65 11.19 -4.47 11.80
N TRP A 66 12.09 -5.03 10.98
CA TRP A 66 13.26 -4.29 10.50
C TRP A 66 12.80 -3.12 9.63
N LYS A 67 13.30 -1.92 9.94
CA LYS A 67 13.14 -0.77 9.06
C LYS A 67 14.20 -0.85 7.96
N TYR A 68 13.84 -1.47 6.85
CA TYR A 68 14.67 -1.53 5.66
C TYR A 68 14.95 -0.12 5.10
N ASP A 69 16.12 0.03 4.46
CA ASP A 69 16.55 1.27 3.80
C ASP A 69 16.47 1.07 2.29
N GLY A 70 15.32 1.42 1.72
CA GLY A 70 15.02 1.24 0.31
C GLY A 70 13.96 2.20 -0.18
N GLU A 71 13.28 1.81 -1.25
CA GLU A 71 12.14 2.55 -1.79
C GLU A 71 10.84 1.81 -1.49
N ARG A 72 9.91 2.49 -0.82
CA ARG A 72 8.59 1.90 -0.57
C ARG A 72 7.87 1.62 -1.89
N ALA A 73 7.45 0.38 -2.06
CA ALA A 73 6.78 -0.14 -3.24
C ALA A 73 5.43 -0.74 -2.84
N GLN A 74 4.36 -0.09 -3.29
CA GLN A 74 2.99 -0.58 -3.13
C GLN A 74 2.61 -1.38 -4.37
N ILE A 75 2.55 -2.70 -4.25
CA ILE A 75 2.36 -3.62 -5.37
C ILE A 75 0.88 -4.04 -5.43
N HIS A 76 0.21 -3.69 -6.52
CA HIS A 76 -1.17 -4.05 -6.79
C HIS A 76 -1.18 -5.18 -7.81
N LEU A 77 -1.77 -6.30 -7.43
CA LEU A 77 -2.10 -7.41 -8.32
C LEU A 77 -3.60 -7.33 -8.65
N LEU A 78 -3.93 -7.21 -9.92
CA LEU A 78 -5.31 -7.20 -10.42
C LEU A 78 -5.75 -8.62 -10.79
N GLU A 79 -7.07 -8.82 -10.86
CA GLU A 79 -7.67 -10.14 -11.16
C GLU A 79 -7.32 -10.68 -12.54
N ASP A 80 -6.97 -9.80 -13.49
CA ASP A 80 -6.51 -10.17 -14.83
C ASP A 80 -5.02 -10.57 -14.86
N GLY A 81 -4.35 -10.54 -13.71
CA GLY A 81 -2.92 -10.83 -13.56
C GLY A 81 -2.02 -9.63 -13.82
N SER A 82 -2.56 -8.46 -14.19
CA SER A 82 -1.75 -7.25 -14.35
C SER A 82 -1.22 -6.75 -13.01
N VAL A 83 -0.02 -6.17 -13.04
CA VAL A 83 0.68 -5.69 -11.86
C VAL A 83 0.94 -4.20 -12.00
N ASN A 84 0.57 -3.44 -10.98
CA ASN A 84 0.92 -2.02 -10.87
C ASN A 84 1.77 -1.81 -9.62
N ILE A 85 2.80 -0.98 -9.71
CA ILE A 85 3.68 -0.66 -8.59
C ILE A 85 3.64 0.85 -8.38
N TYR A 86 3.32 1.28 -7.17
CA TYR A 86 3.25 2.70 -6.83
C TYR A 86 4.26 3.09 -5.76
N SER A 87 4.77 4.31 -5.87
CA SER A 87 5.64 4.92 -4.86
C SER A 87 4.85 5.36 -3.62
N ARG A 88 5.57 5.76 -2.57
CA ARG A 88 4.99 6.41 -1.38
C ARG A 88 4.09 7.60 -1.70
N ASN A 89 4.35 8.30 -2.82
CA ASN A 89 3.60 9.48 -3.25
C ASN A 89 2.57 9.17 -4.35
N GLN A 90 2.19 7.90 -4.52
CA GLN A 90 1.20 7.44 -5.50
C GLN A 90 1.66 7.58 -6.97
N GLU A 91 2.96 7.74 -7.21
CA GLU A 91 3.51 7.77 -8.57
C GLU A 91 3.58 6.35 -9.13
N ASN A 92 3.28 6.19 -10.42
CA ASN A 92 3.36 4.90 -11.08
C ASN A 92 4.82 4.54 -11.41
N ASN A 93 5.34 3.55 -10.70
CA ASN A 93 6.69 2.99 -10.85
C ASN A 93 6.67 1.59 -11.49
N THR A 94 5.59 1.17 -12.12
CA THR A 94 5.46 -0.17 -12.72
C THR A 94 6.59 -0.45 -13.73
N SER A 95 6.94 0.51 -14.59
CA SER A 95 8.02 0.36 -15.57
C SER A 95 9.43 0.31 -14.97
N LYS A 96 9.59 0.76 -13.72
CA LYS A 96 10.88 0.79 -13.01
C LYS A 96 11.30 -0.58 -12.50
N TYR A 97 10.35 -1.47 -12.22
CA TYR A 97 10.59 -2.76 -11.56
C TYR A 97 10.09 -3.97 -12.39
N PRO A 98 10.57 -4.17 -13.63
CA PRO A 98 10.16 -5.31 -14.46
C PRO A 98 10.59 -6.65 -13.85
N ASP A 99 11.66 -6.66 -13.06
CA ASP A 99 12.19 -7.80 -12.33
C ASP A 99 11.28 -8.25 -11.16
N VAL A 100 10.70 -7.29 -10.43
CA VAL A 100 9.71 -7.58 -9.37
C VAL A 100 8.45 -8.19 -9.98
N ILE A 101 7.95 -7.61 -11.09
CA ILE A 101 6.77 -8.10 -11.80
C ILE A 101 6.98 -9.54 -12.27
N ALA A 102 8.14 -9.83 -12.89
CA ALA A 102 8.48 -11.17 -13.38
C ALA A 102 8.59 -12.24 -12.27
N ARG A 103 8.80 -11.82 -11.02
CA ARG A 103 8.93 -12.73 -9.87
C ARG A 103 7.61 -12.94 -9.12
N LEU A 104 6.65 -12.03 -9.26
CA LEU A 104 5.42 -12.02 -8.46
C LEU A 104 4.61 -13.33 -8.60
N ASP A 105 4.57 -13.90 -9.80
CA ASP A 105 3.88 -15.17 -10.06
C ASP A 105 4.49 -16.34 -9.28
N ARG A 106 5.79 -16.28 -8.96
CA ARG A 106 6.50 -17.33 -8.20
C ARG A 106 6.37 -17.16 -6.69
N THR A 107 5.92 -16.00 -6.23
CA THR A 107 5.81 -15.66 -4.79
C THR A 107 4.39 -15.80 -4.25
N ARG A 108 3.41 -16.17 -5.10
CA ARG A 108 2.01 -16.34 -4.70
C ARG A 108 1.53 -17.77 -4.94
N THR A 109 0.49 -18.16 -4.21
CA THR A 109 -0.25 -19.40 -4.47
C THR A 109 -1.34 -19.16 -5.51
N ASP A 110 -1.77 -20.21 -6.21
CA ASP A 110 -2.82 -20.15 -7.25
C ASP A 110 -4.19 -19.64 -6.73
N SER A 111 -4.40 -19.65 -5.42
CA SER A 111 -5.60 -19.13 -4.76
C SER A 111 -5.67 -17.60 -4.73
N VAL A 112 -4.55 -16.89 -4.88
CA VAL A 112 -4.50 -15.43 -4.79
C VAL A 112 -4.72 -14.81 -6.17
N LYS A 113 -5.92 -14.27 -6.38
CA LYS A 113 -6.31 -13.63 -7.65
C LYS A 113 -6.00 -12.13 -7.70
N SER A 114 -6.11 -11.45 -6.58
CA SER A 114 -5.86 -10.01 -6.47
C SER A 114 -5.31 -9.67 -5.09
N ALA A 115 -4.47 -8.64 -5.00
CA ALA A 115 -3.84 -8.23 -3.75
C ALA A 115 -3.31 -6.79 -3.82
N ILE A 116 -3.13 -6.18 -2.65
CA ILE A 116 -2.33 -4.96 -2.48
C ILE A 116 -1.27 -5.28 -1.42
N LEU A 117 -0.01 -5.23 -1.79
CA LEU A 117 1.13 -5.51 -0.91
C LEU A 117 1.84 -4.19 -0.59
N ASP A 118 2.21 -4.02 0.68
CA ASP A 118 3.06 -2.92 1.15
C ASP A 118 4.46 -3.49 1.41
N CYS A 119 5.44 -3.02 0.65
CA CYS A 119 6.77 -3.59 0.62
C CYS A 119 7.85 -2.50 0.57
N GLU A 120 9.08 -2.87 0.91
CA GLU A 120 10.27 -2.06 0.68
C GLU A 120 11.13 -2.72 -0.40
N ALA A 121 11.38 -2.02 -1.51
CA ALA A 121 12.32 -2.45 -2.54
C ALA A 121 13.74 -2.03 -2.13
N VAL A 122 14.60 -3.02 -1.86
CA VAL A 122 15.97 -2.81 -1.38
C VAL A 122 16.96 -3.34 -2.42
N ALA A 123 18.03 -2.58 -2.67
CA ALA A 123 19.11 -3.05 -3.52
C ALA A 123 19.78 -4.28 -2.90
N TRP A 124 20.03 -5.30 -3.71
CA TRP A 124 20.57 -6.58 -3.24
C TRP A 124 21.83 -6.98 -4.02
N ASP A 125 22.94 -7.17 -3.31
CA ASP A 125 24.19 -7.69 -3.86
C ASP A 125 24.07 -9.21 -4.06
N GLN A 126 24.21 -9.67 -5.31
CA GLN A 126 24.06 -11.10 -5.65
C GLN A 126 25.35 -11.91 -5.44
N GLU A 127 26.50 -11.26 -5.30
CA GLU A 127 27.80 -11.92 -5.12
C GLU A 127 28.08 -12.18 -3.65
N LYS A 128 27.75 -11.23 -2.78
CA LYS A 128 27.88 -11.36 -1.32
C LYS A 128 26.58 -11.83 -0.67
N LYS A 129 26.13 -13.04 -1.06
CA LYS A 129 24.98 -13.71 -0.44
C LYS A 129 25.24 -14.09 1.02
#